data_AF-A0A938B318-F1
#
_entry.id   AF-A0A938B318-F1
#
_cell.length_a   1.000
_cell.length_b   1.000
_cell.length_c   1.000
_cell.angle_alpha   90.00
_cell.angle_beta   90.00
_cell.angle_gamma   90.00
#
_symmetry.space_group_name_H-M   'P 1'
#
loop_
_entity.id
_entity.type
_entity.pdbx_description
1 polymer ?
#
loop_
_entity_poly.entity_id
_entity_poly.type
_entity_poly.pdbx_seq_one_letter_code
_entity_poly.pdbx_strand_id
1 'polypeptide(L)'
;MATEPRLLTTDLMASLERVRWSVLRLLIAFAVASAAAYPLAPYLLHWLVRPLKGPLVMYAPLEGLMGYLTVSMTTSLCLIAPLLLYEANRLLRSVGGLPPRVALGSTVAAGGLFLLGASFCYMLILPVTLRFLL
;
A
#
# COMPACT_ATOMS: atom_id res chain seq x y z
N MET A 1 18.75 27.70 -35.38
CA MET A 1 19.19 27.09 -34.11
C MET A 1 18.36 27.66 -32.95
N ALA A 2 17.07 27.32 -32.85
CA ALA A 2 16.19 27.79 -31.75
C ALA A 2 15.02 26.83 -31.44
N THR A 3 15.05 25.59 -31.95
CA THR A 3 13.91 24.67 -31.90
C THR A 3 13.97 23.66 -30.74
N GLU A 4 15.11 23.53 -30.08
CA GLU A 4 15.36 22.47 -29.09
C GLU A 4 14.70 22.66 -27.69
N PRO A 5 14.36 23.86 -27.17
CA PRO A 5 13.77 23.96 -25.83
C PRO A 5 12.27 23.58 -25.78
N ARG A 6 11.57 23.62 -26.92
CA ARG A 6 10.12 23.32 -26.97
C ARG A 6 9.81 21.83 -26.86
N LEU A 7 10.69 20.94 -27.34
CA LEU A 7 10.46 19.49 -27.28
C LEU A 7 10.55 18.96 -25.83
N LEU A 8 11.50 19.46 -25.04
CA LEU A 8 11.67 19.06 -23.64
C LEU A 8 10.49 19.50 -22.76
N THR A 9 9.95 20.71 -22.98
CA THR A 9 8.80 21.20 -22.20
C THR A 9 7.53 20.40 -22.47
N THR A 10 7.30 19.99 -23.72
CA THR A 10 6.16 19.12 -24.07
C THR A 10 6.26 17.73 -23.44
N ASP A 11 7.46 17.14 -23.42
CA ASP A 11 7.68 15.81 -22.83
C ASP A 11 7.60 15.82 -21.30
N LEU A 12 8.12 16.86 -20.65
CA LEU A 12 8.00 17.04 -19.20
C LEU A 12 6.55 17.26 -18.77
N MET A 13 5.80 18.11 -19.48
CA MET A 13 4.38 18.33 -19.17
C MET A 13 3.55 17.05 -19.36
N ALA A 14 3.80 16.29 -20.43
CA ALA A 14 3.13 15.01 -20.65
C ALA A 14 3.47 13.95 -19.57
N SER A 15 4.67 14.02 -18.99
CA SER A 15 5.09 13.13 -17.90
C SER A 15 4.43 13.51 -16.58
N LEU A 16 4.37 14.80 -16.24
CA LEU A 16 3.70 15.31 -15.05
C LEU A 16 2.18 15.03 -15.09
N GLU A 17 1.55 15.19 -16.24
CA GLU A 17 0.12 14.89 -16.43
C GLU A 17 -0.17 13.41 -16.15
N ARG A 18 0.70 12.50 -16.61
CA ARG A 18 0.59 11.06 -16.34
C ARG A 18 0.74 10.71 -14.85
N VAL A 19 1.70 11.35 -14.17
CA VAL A 19 1.88 11.17 -12.72
C VAL A 19 0.64 11.66 -11.97
N ARG A 20 0.12 12.84 -12.31
CA ARG A 20 -1.07 13.40 -11.66
C ARG A 20 -2.28 12.47 -11.77
N TRP A 21 -2.55 11.95 -12.97
CA TRP A 21 -3.64 10.98 -13.18
C TRP A 21 -3.42 9.63 -12.50
N SER A 22 -2.16 9.19 -12.35
CA SER A 22 -1.82 7.99 -11.60
C SER A 22 -2.10 8.17 -10.11
N VAL A 23 -1.62 9.28 -9.53
CA VAL A 23 -1.87 9.64 -8.12
C VAL A 23 -3.36 9.77 -7.83
N LEU A 24 -4.13 10.42 -8.71
CA LEU A 24 -5.57 10.58 -8.52
C LEU A 24 -6.32 9.24 -8.52
N ARG A 25 -5.95 8.32 -9.42
CA ARG A 25 -6.52 6.96 -9.44
C ARG A 25 -6.13 6.14 -8.21
N LEU A 26 -4.89 6.25 -7.75
CA LEU A 26 -4.44 5.61 -6.51
C LEU A 26 -5.17 6.17 -5.29
N LEU A 27 -5.41 7.47 -5.25
CA LEU A 27 -6.14 8.13 -4.17
C LEU A 27 -7.61 7.67 -4.13
N ILE A 28 -8.27 7.58 -5.29
CA ILE A 28 -9.63 7.04 -5.39
C ILE A 28 -9.64 5.56 -4.99
N ALA A 29 -8.70 4.75 -5.49
CA ALA A 29 -8.59 3.35 -5.11
C ALA A 29 -8.34 3.20 -3.60
N PHE A 30 -7.56 4.10 -3.00
CA PHE A 30 -7.32 4.16 -1.57
C PHE A 30 -8.55 4.50 -0.77
N ALA A 31 -9.31 5.51 -1.20
CA ALA A 31 -10.58 5.86 -0.56
C ALA A 31 -11.57 4.68 -0.62
N VAL A 32 -11.70 4.02 -1.76
CA VAL A 32 -12.60 2.87 -1.93
C VAL A 32 -12.15 1.67 -1.10
N ALA A 33 -10.86 1.33 -1.12
CA ALA A 33 -10.32 0.24 -0.33
C ALA A 33 -10.40 0.49 1.17
N SER A 34 -10.19 1.73 1.62
CA SER A 34 -10.37 2.14 3.02
C SER A 34 -11.82 2.05 3.46
N ALA A 35 -12.76 2.51 2.63
CA ALA A 35 -14.19 2.37 2.87
C ALA A 35 -14.63 0.90 2.94
N ALA A 36 -14.07 0.04 2.07
CA ALA A 36 -14.32 -1.41 2.09
C ALA A 36 -13.64 -2.13 3.26
N ALA A 37 -12.49 -1.63 3.74
CA ALA A 37 -11.77 -2.20 4.88
C ALA A 37 -12.39 -1.82 6.24
N TYR A 38 -13.12 -0.70 6.32
CA TYR A 38 -13.80 -0.26 7.53
C TYR A 38 -14.75 -1.32 8.16
N PRO A 39 -15.65 -1.99 7.41
CA PRO A 39 -16.47 -3.07 7.97
C PRO A 39 -15.67 -4.34 8.34
N LEU A 40 -14.46 -4.50 7.78
CA LEU A 40 -13.56 -5.61 8.08
C LEU A 40 -12.66 -5.34 9.31
N ALA A 41 -12.57 -4.07 9.74
CA ALA A 41 -11.77 -3.65 10.88
C ALA A 41 -12.03 -4.45 12.18
N PRO A 42 -13.27 -4.75 12.60
CA PRO A 42 -13.51 -5.57 13.80
C PRO A 42 -12.95 -7.00 13.67
N TYR A 43 -13.00 -7.59 12.48
CA TYR A 43 -12.46 -8.93 12.23
C TYR A 43 -10.93 -8.95 12.25
N LEU A 44 -10.30 -7.92 11.66
CA LEU A 44 -8.85 -7.72 11.66
C LEU A 44 -8.32 -7.48 13.07
N LEU A 45 -9.04 -6.70 13.89
CA LEU A 45 -8.64 -6.42 15.28
C LEU A 45 -8.75 -7.69 16.14
N HIS A 46 -9.79 -8.50 15.97
CA HIS A 46 -9.88 -9.83 16.60
C HIS A 46 -8.75 -10.77 16.17
N TRP A 47 -8.35 -10.74 14.90
CA TRP A 47 -7.21 -11.50 14.40
C TRP A 47 -5.89 -11.02 15.01
N LEU A 48 -5.69 -9.71 15.10
CA LEU A 48 -4.47 -9.11 15.65
C LEU A 48 -4.33 -9.33 17.17
N VAL A 49 -5.44 -9.40 17.89
CA VAL A 49 -5.49 -9.68 19.34
C VAL A 49 -5.33 -11.17 19.65
N ARG A 50 -5.59 -12.06 18.69
CA ARG A 50 -5.46 -13.52 18.87
C ARG A 50 -4.07 -13.98 19.38
N PRO A 51 -2.93 -13.43 18.92
CA PRO A 51 -1.61 -13.73 19.50
C PRO A 51 -1.34 -13.01 20.85
N LEU A 52 -2.10 -11.96 21.18
CA LEU A 52 -2.04 -11.30 22.49
C LEU A 52 -2.89 -12.08 23.50
N LYS A 53 -2.26 -12.96 24.28
CA LYS A 53 -2.93 -13.69 25.39
C LYS A 53 -3.29 -12.82 26.61
N GLY A 54 -3.18 -11.50 26.50
CA GLY A 54 -3.46 -10.54 27.58
C GLY A 54 -4.73 -9.73 27.29
N PRO A 55 -5.46 -9.29 28.33
CA PRO A 55 -6.65 -8.44 28.13
C PRO A 55 -6.22 -7.10 27.51
N LEU A 56 -6.77 -6.75 26.34
CA LEU A 56 -6.69 -5.37 25.86
C LEU A 56 -7.59 -4.52 26.76
N VAL A 57 -6.98 -3.90 27.76
CA VAL A 57 -7.65 -2.86 28.55
C VAL A 57 -7.72 -1.63 27.65
N MET A 58 -8.90 -1.38 27.09
CA MET A 58 -9.21 -0.12 26.42
C MET A 58 -9.29 0.97 27.49
N TYR A 59 -8.27 1.81 27.61
CA TYR A 59 -8.21 2.85 28.64
C TYR A 59 -9.14 4.02 28.31
N ALA A 60 -9.45 4.24 27.03
CA ALA A 60 -10.47 5.21 26.60
C ALA A 60 -11.30 4.73 25.39
N PRO A 61 -12.59 5.11 25.29
CA PRO A 61 -13.43 4.80 24.11
C PRO A 61 -12.87 5.38 22.80
N LEU A 62 -12.09 6.47 22.88
CA LEU A 62 -11.42 7.07 21.74
C LEU A 62 -10.24 6.22 21.23
N GLU A 63 -9.57 5.45 22.10
CA GLU A 63 -8.46 4.58 21.72
C GLU A 63 -8.94 3.39 20.88
N GLY A 64 -10.11 2.85 21.19
CA GLY A 64 -10.75 1.82 20.38
C GLY A 64 -10.98 2.30 18.96
N LEU A 65 -11.55 3.50 18.81
CA LEU A 65 -11.79 4.12 17.51
C LEU A 65 -10.49 4.36 16.73
N MET A 66 -9.45 4.89 17.39
CA MET A 66 -8.13 5.07 16.77
C MET A 66 -7.51 3.74 16.34
N GLY A 67 -7.62 2.69 17.14
CA GLY A 67 -7.19 1.34 16.76
C GLY A 67 -7.87 0.85 15.49
N TYR A 68 -9.19 0.97 15.40
CA TYR A 68 -9.93 0.60 14.19
C TYR A 68 -9.53 1.42 12.96
N LEU A 69 -9.33 2.73 13.11
CA LEU A 69 -8.91 3.61 12.01
C LEU A 69 -7.51 3.28 11.51
N THR A 70 -6.53 3.14 12.41
CA THR A 70 -5.15 2.81 12.04
C THR A 70 -5.05 1.44 11.39
N VAL A 71 -5.76 0.44 11.92
CA VAL A 71 -5.81 -0.90 11.32
C VAL A 71 -6.44 -0.84 9.93
N SER A 72 -7.62 -0.22 9.78
CA SER A 72 -8.30 -0.08 8.49
C SER A 72 -7.42 0.63 7.44
N MET A 73 -6.78 1.74 7.81
CA MET A 73 -5.85 2.48 6.94
C MET A 73 -4.65 1.64 6.54
N THR A 74 -4.07 0.89 7.47
CA THR A 74 -2.91 0.03 7.18
C THR A 74 -3.33 -1.14 6.27
N THR A 75 -4.47 -1.76 6.52
CA THR A 75 -4.96 -2.87 5.69
C THR A 75 -5.37 -2.44 4.30
N SER A 76 -6.02 -1.28 4.17
CA SER A 76 -6.35 -0.73 2.85
C SER A 76 -5.08 -0.39 2.07
N LEU A 77 -4.07 0.21 2.72
CA LEU A 77 -2.76 0.44 2.09
C LEU A 77 -2.12 -0.88 1.61
N CYS A 78 -2.16 -1.93 2.41
CA CYS A 78 -1.70 -3.27 2.02
C CYS A 78 -2.50 -3.84 0.82
N LEU A 79 -3.81 -3.64 0.76
CA LEU A 79 -4.66 -4.05 -0.36
C LEU A 79 -4.33 -3.31 -1.66
N ILE A 80 -3.89 -2.05 -1.58
CA ILE A 80 -3.57 -1.21 -2.75
C ILE A 80 -2.11 -1.36 -3.16
N ALA A 81 -1.25 -1.93 -2.32
CA ALA A 81 0.15 -2.24 -2.64
C ALA A 81 0.37 -2.84 -4.05
N PRO A 82 -0.38 -3.87 -4.51
CA PRO A 82 -0.24 -4.38 -5.88
C PRO A 82 -0.60 -3.35 -6.95
N LEU A 83 -1.60 -2.49 -6.71
CA LEU A 83 -1.96 -1.39 -7.61
C LEU A 83 -0.86 -0.30 -7.65
N LEU A 84 -0.27 0.03 -6.50
CA LEU A 84 0.86 0.96 -6.39
C LEU A 84 2.07 0.45 -7.18
N LEU A 85 2.40 -0.83 -7.05
CA LEU A 85 3.49 -1.49 -7.78
C LEU A 85 3.21 -1.51 -9.28
N TYR A 86 1.96 -1.72 -9.70
CA TYR A 86 1.57 -1.68 -11.11
C TYR A 86 1.75 -0.29 -11.72
N GLU A 87 1.25 0.76 -11.04
CA GLU A 87 1.40 2.14 -11.52
C GLU A 87 2.87 2.58 -11.51
N ALA A 88 3.66 2.18 -10.51
CA ALA A 88 5.11 2.44 -10.49
C ALA A 88 5.83 1.79 -11.69
N ASN A 89 5.54 0.52 -11.99
CA ASN A 89 6.09 -0.18 -13.15
C ASN A 89 5.63 0.43 -14.48
N ARG A 90 4.39 0.94 -14.53
CA ARG A 90 3.86 1.64 -15.71
C ARG A 90 4.57 2.98 -15.95
N LEU A 91 4.93 3.72 -14.90
CA LEU A 91 5.76 4.92 -15.00
C LEU A 91 7.18 4.56 -15.46
N LEU A 92 7.78 3.51 -14.88
CA LEU A 92 9.10 3.01 -15.28
C LEU A 92 9.15 2.59 -16.76
N ARG A 93 8.08 1.97 -17.26
CA ARG A 93 7.92 1.65 -18.69
C ARG A 93 7.93 2.91 -19.56
N SER A 94 7.20 3.94 -19.15
CA SER A 94 7.08 5.17 -19.93
C SER A 94 8.42 5.91 -20.07
N VAL A 95 9.33 5.74 -19.10
CA VAL A 95 10.64 6.39 -19.08
C VAL A 95 11.74 5.48 -19.65
N GLY A 96 11.68 4.17 -19.39
CA GLY A 96 12.76 3.22 -19.68
C GLY A 96 12.51 2.21 -20.81
N GLY A 97 11.36 2.24 -21.48
CA GLY A 97 11.08 1.37 -22.65
C GLY A 97 10.93 -0.13 -22.33
N LEU A 98 10.62 -0.48 -21.08
CA LEU A 98 10.55 -1.86 -20.63
C LEU A 98 9.46 -2.70 -21.35
N PRO A 99 9.75 -3.95 -21.75
CA PRO A 99 8.78 -4.82 -22.42
C PRO A 99 7.62 -5.23 -21.49
N PRO A 100 6.39 -5.40 -22.03
CA PRO A 100 5.19 -5.60 -21.23
C PRO A 100 5.16 -6.85 -20.37
N ARG A 101 5.82 -7.91 -20.82
CA ARG A 101 5.91 -9.18 -20.10
C ARG A 101 6.77 -9.05 -18.83
N VAL A 102 7.86 -8.28 -18.89
CA VAL A 102 8.79 -8.10 -17.77
C VAL A 102 8.19 -7.22 -16.67
N ALA A 103 7.50 -6.14 -17.05
CA ALA A 103 6.82 -5.27 -16.08
C ALA A 103 5.68 -5.98 -15.32
N LEU A 104 4.92 -6.85 -16.01
CA LEU A 104 3.89 -7.69 -15.37
C LEU A 104 4.54 -8.71 -14.42
N GLY A 105 5.60 -9.39 -14.86
CA GLY A 105 6.35 -10.32 -14.01
C GLY A 105 6.91 -9.66 -12.75
N SER A 106 7.49 -8.46 -12.88
CA SER A 106 8.00 -7.69 -11.74
C SER A 106 6.89 -7.26 -10.79
N THR A 107 5.73 -6.83 -11.30
CA THR A 107 4.58 -6.46 -10.45
C THR A 107 4.07 -7.66 -9.64
N VAL A 108 3.96 -8.83 -10.27
CA VAL A 108 3.52 -10.07 -9.60
C VAL A 108 4.56 -10.51 -8.57
N ALA A 109 5.85 -10.49 -8.91
CA ALA A 109 6.93 -10.83 -8.00
C ALA A 109 6.98 -9.89 -6.80
N ALA A 110 6.86 -8.58 -7.01
CA ALA A 110 6.83 -7.58 -5.95
C ALA A 110 5.59 -7.70 -5.07
N GLY A 111 4.41 -7.97 -5.66
CA GLY A 111 3.19 -8.26 -4.92
C GLY A 111 3.31 -9.51 -4.05
N GLY A 112 3.92 -10.57 -4.60
CA GLY A 112 4.23 -11.79 -3.85
C GLY A 112 5.19 -11.54 -2.70
N LEU A 113 6.27 -10.79 -2.93
CA LEU A 113 7.24 -10.43 -1.89
C LEU A 113 6.63 -9.55 -0.80
N PHE A 114 5.71 -8.64 -1.17
CA PHE A 114 4.97 -7.82 -0.23
C PHE A 114 4.07 -8.67 0.68
N LEU A 115 3.31 -9.61 0.11
CA LEU A 115 2.48 -10.55 0.88
C LEU A 115 3.33 -11.44 1.80
N LEU A 116 4.50 -11.86 1.32
CA LEU A 116 5.44 -12.66 2.09
C LEU A 116 5.99 -11.85 3.27
N GLY A 117 6.39 -10.59 3.04
CA GLY A 117 6.82 -9.67 4.08
C GLY A 117 5.72 -9.35 5.11
N ALA A 118 4.50 -9.11 4.66
CA ALA A 118 3.35 -8.89 5.54
C ALA A 118 3.06 -10.11 6.42
N SER A 119 3.09 -11.31 5.83
CA SER A 119 2.91 -12.57 6.56
C SER A 119 4.05 -12.82 7.55
N PHE A 120 5.28 -12.53 7.15
CA PHE A 120 6.48 -12.62 7.99
C PHE A 120 6.38 -11.70 9.22
N CYS A 121 5.93 -10.46 9.02
CA CYS A 121 5.72 -9.51 10.11
C CYS A 121 4.69 -10.03 11.13
N TYR A 122 3.58 -10.57 10.65
CA TYR A 122 2.54 -11.11 11.51
C TYR A 122 2.97 -12.39 12.25
N MET A 123 3.61 -13.34 11.56
CA MET A 123 3.92 -14.66 12.14
C MET A 123 5.22 -14.71 12.94
N LEU A 124 6.22 -13.87 12.63
CA LEU A 124 7.54 -13.95 13.26
C LEU A 124 7.86 -12.72 14.10
N ILE A 125 7.72 -11.52 13.53
CA ILE A 125 8.07 -10.28 14.26
C ILE A 125 7.12 -10.08 15.44
N LEU A 126 5.81 -10.17 15.22
CA LEU A 126 4.83 -9.95 16.28
C LEU A 126 5.04 -10.85 17.52
N PRO A 127 5.16 -12.19 17.42
CA PRO A 127 5.40 -13.01 18.61
C PRO A 127 6.79 -12.83 19.22
N VAL A 128 7.82 -12.52 18.41
CA VAL A 128 9.16 -12.25 18.94
C VAL A 128 9.18 -10.95 19.74
N THR A 129 8.58 -9.89 19.21
CA THR A 129 8.44 -8.61 19.90
C THR A 129 7.62 -8.77 21.19
N LEU A 130 6.51 -9.52 21.15
CA LEU A 130 5.70 -9.78 22.35
C LEU A 130 6.46 -10.58 23.42
N ARG A 131 7.30 -11.55 23.03
CA ARG A 131 8.17 -12.30 23.98
C ARG A 131 9.32 -11.48 24.57
N PHE A 132 9.73 -10.42 23.89
CA PHE A 132 10.78 -9.53 24.39
C PHE A 132 10.21 -8.47 25.33
N LEU A 133 8.97 -8.03 25.08
CA LEU A 133 8.31 -6.96 25.82
C LEU A 133 7.63 -7.43 27.12
N LEU A 134 7.16 -8.69 27.15
CA LEU A 134 6.55 -9.36 28.32
C LEU A 134 7.57 -10.28 28.99
#